data_AF-A0A3B9IWA8-F1
#
_entry.id   AF-A0A3B9IWA8-F1
#
_cell.length_a   1.000
_cell.length_b   1.000
_cell.length_c   1.000
_cell.angle_alpha   90.00
_cell.angle_beta   90.00
_cell.angle_gamma   90.00
#
_symmetry.space_group_name_H-M   'P 1'
#
loop_
_entity.id
_entity.type
_entity.pdbx_description
1 polymer ?
#
loop_
_entity_poly.entity_id
_entity_poly.type
_entity_poly.pdbx_seq_one_letter_code
_entity_poly.pdbx_strand_id
1 'polypeptide(L)'
;MAQRIVLNGISYHGSGAVKEIVTEVKDRGFKKAFLCSDPDLLKFGVTKKVTDILDAENLEYEIYSEIKPNPTIANVQTGVEAFKKSGADYIIAVGGGSSMDTAKAVGIIITNPDFADVRSLEGVAPTKNPCVPILAVPTTAGTAAEVTINYVITDEEKNRKMVCVDTHDIPIVAFIDPDMMSTMPKGLTA
;
A
#
# COMPACT_ATOMS: atom_id res chain seq x y z
N MET A 1 20.35 -24.54 10.40
CA MET A 1 20.30 -23.11 10.04
C MET A 1 18.99 -22.53 10.54
N ALA A 2 18.99 -21.32 11.10
CA ALA A 2 17.78 -20.66 11.56
C ALA A 2 16.92 -20.19 10.37
N GLN A 3 15.60 -20.16 10.54
CA GLN A 3 14.64 -19.65 9.54
C GLN A 3 14.06 -18.33 10.05
N ARG A 4 13.94 -17.33 9.17
CA ARG A 4 13.34 -16.03 9.50
C ARG A 4 11.94 -15.93 8.92
N ILE A 5 10.97 -15.52 9.74
CA ILE A 5 9.59 -15.28 9.34
C ILE A 5 9.29 -13.81 9.64
N VAL A 6 8.76 -13.09 8.65
CA VAL A 6 8.31 -11.70 8.79
C VAL A 6 6.82 -11.69 8.53
N LEU A 7 6.07 -11.03 9.40
CA LEU A 7 4.61 -10.91 9.36
C LEU A 7 4.23 -9.48 9.77
N ASN A 8 2.98 -9.11 9.53
CA ASN A 8 2.42 -7.88 10.08
C ASN A 8 2.54 -7.87 11.61
N GLY A 9 2.70 -6.67 12.18
CA GLY A 9 2.58 -6.50 13.63
C GLY A 9 1.17 -6.80 14.12
N ILE A 10 0.16 -6.38 13.33
CA ILE A 10 -1.27 -6.57 13.60
C ILE A 10 -1.99 -6.97 12.29
N SER A 11 -2.95 -7.87 12.37
CA SER A 11 -3.85 -8.16 11.25
C SER A 11 -5.27 -8.40 11.73
N TYR A 12 -6.23 -7.69 11.16
CA TYR A 12 -7.67 -7.85 11.40
C TYR A 12 -8.29 -8.68 10.28
N HIS A 13 -9.17 -9.61 10.64
CA HIS A 13 -9.80 -10.54 9.69
C HIS A 13 -11.31 -10.61 9.91
N GLY A 14 -12.07 -10.62 8.81
CA GLY A 14 -13.52 -10.78 8.82
C GLY A 14 -14.28 -9.54 8.36
N SER A 15 -15.59 -9.69 8.17
CA SER A 15 -16.47 -8.61 7.71
C SER A 15 -16.43 -7.44 8.70
N GLY A 16 -16.22 -6.24 8.16
CA GLY A 16 -16.10 -5.01 8.93
C GLY A 16 -14.73 -4.75 9.55
N ALA A 17 -13.73 -5.62 9.32
CA ALA A 17 -12.35 -5.42 9.79
C ALA A 17 -11.77 -4.07 9.35
N VAL A 18 -12.18 -3.52 8.20
CA VAL A 18 -11.72 -2.22 7.70
C VAL A 18 -12.03 -1.05 8.66
N LYS A 19 -13.02 -1.20 9.57
CA LYS A 19 -13.38 -0.17 10.56
C LYS A 19 -12.30 0.05 11.61
N GLU A 20 -11.45 -0.96 11.85
CA GLU A 20 -10.36 -0.88 12.83
C GLU A 20 -9.22 0.06 12.38
N ILE A 21 -9.27 0.58 11.15
CA ILE A 21 -8.41 1.71 10.72
C ILE A 21 -8.49 2.86 11.72
N VAL A 22 -9.69 3.17 12.24
CA VAL A 22 -9.90 4.27 13.19
C VAL A 22 -9.11 4.04 14.46
N THR A 23 -9.19 2.83 15.02
CA THR A 23 -8.48 2.42 16.23
C THR A 23 -6.98 2.58 16.03
N GLU A 24 -6.45 2.00 14.96
CA GLU A 24 -5.00 2.01 14.66
C GLU A 24 -4.46 3.42 14.39
N VAL A 25 -5.21 4.25 13.68
CA VAL A 25 -4.81 5.64 13.40
C VAL A 25 -4.76 6.46 14.69
N LYS A 26 -5.78 6.34 15.55
CA LYS A 26 -5.86 7.08 16.81
C LYS A 26 -4.79 6.62 17.81
N ASP A 27 -4.63 5.31 17.99
CA ASP A 27 -3.69 4.75 18.97
C ASP A 27 -2.23 5.05 18.61
N ARG A 28 -1.91 5.12 17.31
CA ARG A 28 -0.58 5.49 16.81
C ARG A 28 -0.39 7.00 16.71
N GLY A 29 -1.44 7.78 16.88
CA GLY A 29 -1.41 9.24 16.85
C GLY A 29 -1.15 9.83 15.47
N PHE A 30 -1.37 9.07 14.39
CA PHE A 30 -1.20 9.55 13.01
C PHE A 30 -2.12 10.73 12.70
N LYS A 31 -1.69 11.60 11.79
CA LYS A 31 -2.37 12.88 11.51
C LYS A 31 -3.05 12.93 10.17
N LYS A 32 -2.35 12.55 9.09
CA LYS A 32 -2.88 12.64 7.73
C LYS A 32 -2.45 11.46 6.90
N ALA A 33 -3.44 10.77 6.33
CA ALA A 33 -3.21 9.61 5.48
C ALA A 33 -2.80 10.03 4.07
N PHE A 34 -1.88 9.30 3.47
CA PHE A 34 -1.74 9.21 2.03
C PHE A 34 -2.45 7.96 1.55
N LEU A 35 -3.64 8.12 0.95
CA LEU A 35 -4.48 7.01 0.52
C LEU A 35 -4.12 6.62 -0.92
N CYS A 36 -3.38 5.53 -1.07
CA CYS A 36 -3.02 4.94 -2.35
C CYS A 36 -4.12 3.99 -2.82
N SER A 37 -4.65 4.20 -4.03
CA SER A 37 -5.66 3.33 -4.63
C SER A 37 -5.58 3.37 -6.16
N ASP A 38 -6.17 2.42 -6.87
CA ASP A 38 -6.30 2.52 -8.33
C ASP A 38 -7.59 3.28 -8.73
N PRO A 39 -7.65 3.86 -9.96
CA PRO A 39 -8.79 4.63 -10.44
C PRO A 39 -10.12 3.86 -10.46
N ASP A 40 -10.08 2.55 -10.70
CA ASP A 40 -11.29 1.74 -10.80
C ASP A 40 -11.94 1.58 -9.42
N LEU A 41 -11.16 1.40 -8.35
CA LEU A 41 -11.69 1.35 -6.98
C LEU A 41 -12.32 2.67 -6.54
N LEU A 42 -11.81 3.82 -7.02
CA LEU A 42 -12.49 5.11 -6.83
C LEU A 42 -13.81 5.13 -7.59
N LYS A 43 -13.78 4.79 -8.88
CA LYS A 43 -14.93 4.79 -9.78
C LYS A 43 -16.06 3.88 -9.28
N PHE A 44 -15.73 2.72 -8.74
CA PHE A 44 -16.69 1.74 -8.23
C PHE A 44 -17.00 1.92 -6.73
N GLY A 45 -16.48 2.96 -6.09
CA GLY A 45 -16.82 3.32 -4.71
C GLY A 45 -16.26 2.36 -3.64
N VAL A 46 -15.27 1.54 -3.97
CA VAL A 46 -14.61 0.66 -2.98
C VAL A 46 -13.72 1.50 -2.08
N THR A 47 -12.91 2.40 -2.65
CA THR A 47 -12.09 3.37 -1.89
C THR A 47 -12.97 4.25 -1.00
N LYS A 48 -14.20 4.55 -1.46
CA LYS A 48 -15.16 5.35 -0.71
C LYS A 48 -15.53 4.71 0.64
N LYS A 49 -15.53 3.39 0.75
CA LYS A 49 -15.79 2.70 2.02
C LYS A 49 -14.75 3.06 3.09
N VAL A 50 -13.51 3.30 2.68
CA VAL A 50 -12.44 3.73 3.59
C VAL A 50 -12.54 5.23 3.86
N THR A 51 -12.73 6.06 2.84
CA THR A 51 -12.83 7.52 3.05
C THR A 51 -14.05 7.88 3.91
N ASP A 52 -15.18 7.18 3.77
CA ASP A 52 -16.37 7.40 4.61
C ASP A 52 -16.08 7.13 6.10
N ILE A 53 -15.22 6.15 6.40
CA ILE A 53 -14.78 5.86 7.77
C ILE A 53 -13.88 6.99 8.29
N LEU A 54 -12.95 7.46 7.46
CA LEU A 54 -12.05 8.57 7.82
C LEU A 54 -12.83 9.88 8.02
N ASP A 55 -13.75 10.20 7.10
CA ASP A 55 -14.60 11.39 7.15
C ASP A 55 -15.50 11.40 8.40
N ALA A 56 -16.10 10.25 8.74
CA ALA A 56 -16.94 10.11 9.94
C ALA A 56 -16.17 10.40 11.25
N GLU A 57 -14.87 10.17 11.25
CA GLU A 57 -13.98 10.35 12.40
C GLU A 57 -13.11 11.61 12.31
N ASN A 58 -13.32 12.44 11.27
CA ASN A 58 -12.53 13.64 10.96
C ASN A 58 -11.03 13.37 10.83
N LEU A 59 -10.66 12.22 10.25
CA LEU A 59 -9.28 11.85 9.97
C LEU A 59 -8.90 12.38 8.58
N GLU A 60 -7.87 13.23 8.52
CA GLU A 60 -7.44 13.83 7.25
C GLU A 60 -6.77 12.80 6.33
N TYR A 61 -6.99 12.94 5.03
CA TYR A 61 -6.29 12.15 4.02
C TYR A 61 -6.11 12.93 2.72
N GLU A 62 -5.13 12.50 1.92
CA GLU A 62 -4.92 12.89 0.53
C GLU A 62 -4.99 11.63 -0.33
N ILE A 63 -5.75 11.65 -1.42
CA ILE A 63 -5.86 10.48 -2.31
C ILE A 63 -4.80 10.58 -3.42
N TYR A 64 -4.08 9.49 -3.64
CA TYR A 64 -3.28 9.27 -4.82
C TYR A 64 -3.83 8.08 -5.61
N SER A 65 -4.29 8.37 -6.83
CA SER A 65 -4.93 7.37 -7.70
C SER A 65 -4.28 7.16 -9.06
N GLU A 66 -3.08 7.69 -9.30
CA GLU A 66 -2.38 7.50 -10.58
C GLU A 66 -1.66 6.14 -10.64
N ILE A 67 -2.36 5.06 -10.27
CA ILE A 67 -1.82 3.69 -10.20
C ILE A 67 -2.39 2.87 -11.36
N LYS A 68 -1.51 2.18 -12.08
CA LYS A 68 -1.88 1.28 -13.18
C LYS A 68 -1.65 -0.18 -12.77
N PRO A 69 -2.38 -1.13 -13.38
CA PRO A 69 -2.02 -2.55 -13.29
C PRO A 69 -0.56 -2.76 -13.71
N ASN A 70 0.20 -3.52 -12.92
CA ASN A 70 1.66 -3.68 -13.07
C ASN A 70 2.39 -2.33 -12.93
N PRO A 71 2.37 -1.74 -11.72
CA PRO A 71 2.76 -0.34 -11.51
C PRO A 71 4.17 -0.08 -12.00
N THR A 72 4.39 1.08 -12.60
CA THR A 72 5.65 1.44 -13.25
C THR A 72 6.52 2.31 -12.36
N ILE A 73 7.78 2.49 -12.74
CA ILE A 73 8.70 3.45 -12.10
C ILE A 73 8.05 4.85 -12.05
N ALA A 74 7.37 5.26 -13.11
CA ALA A 74 6.69 6.55 -13.16
C ALA A 74 5.56 6.65 -12.13
N ASN A 75 4.75 5.59 -11.95
CA ASN A 75 3.72 5.57 -10.89
C ASN A 75 4.37 5.77 -9.51
N VAL A 76 5.48 5.10 -9.21
CA VAL A 76 6.18 5.27 -7.93
C VAL A 76 6.70 6.70 -7.78
N GLN A 77 7.33 7.26 -8.82
CA GLN A 77 7.91 8.61 -8.77
C GLN A 77 6.85 9.70 -8.57
N THR A 78 5.71 9.65 -9.29
CA THR A 78 4.63 10.63 -9.06
C THR A 78 3.97 10.43 -7.70
N GLY A 79 3.87 9.19 -7.21
CA GLY A 79 3.42 8.88 -5.85
C GLY A 79 4.33 9.46 -4.77
N VAL A 80 5.66 9.39 -4.93
CA VAL A 80 6.65 9.99 -4.01
C VAL A 80 6.50 11.51 -3.99
N GLU A 81 6.33 12.15 -5.14
CA GLU A 81 6.11 13.60 -5.21
C GLU A 81 4.78 14.01 -4.55
N ALA A 82 3.71 13.27 -4.81
CA ALA A 82 2.39 13.51 -4.22
C ALA A 82 2.42 13.33 -2.71
N PHE A 83 3.08 12.27 -2.20
CA PHE A 83 3.25 12.05 -0.77
C PHE A 83 3.94 13.25 -0.11
N LYS A 84 5.07 13.70 -0.67
CA LYS A 84 5.82 14.87 -0.15
C LYS A 84 4.98 16.15 -0.12
N LYS A 85 4.14 16.37 -1.13
CA LYS A 85 3.25 17.55 -1.21
C LYS A 85 2.06 17.46 -0.26
N SER A 86 1.58 16.26 0.04
CA SER A 86 0.37 16.02 0.83
C SER A 86 0.51 16.40 2.31
N GLY A 87 1.73 16.34 2.86
CA GLY A 87 1.99 16.48 4.29
C GLY A 87 1.55 15.26 5.13
N ALA A 88 1.24 14.13 4.48
CA ALA A 88 0.88 12.89 5.14
C ALA A 88 2.04 12.28 5.96
N ASP A 89 1.71 11.56 7.02
CA ASP A 89 2.65 10.89 7.92
C ASP A 89 2.52 9.36 7.92
N TYR A 90 1.50 8.81 7.26
CA TYR A 90 1.31 7.38 7.05
C TYR A 90 0.60 7.11 5.72
N ILE A 91 0.60 5.86 5.27
CA ILE A 91 -0.02 5.42 4.03
C ILE A 91 -1.18 4.46 4.33
N ILE A 92 -2.31 4.65 3.68
CA ILE A 92 -3.37 3.63 3.58
C ILE A 92 -3.35 3.09 2.16
N ALA A 93 -3.02 1.81 1.99
CA ALA A 93 -2.99 1.16 0.69
C ALA A 93 -4.28 0.38 0.48
N VAL A 94 -5.19 0.90 -0.37
CA VAL A 94 -6.46 0.25 -0.71
C VAL A 94 -6.36 -0.31 -2.11
N GLY A 95 -6.40 -1.64 -2.25
CA GLY A 95 -6.46 -2.25 -3.57
C GLY A 95 -5.94 -3.67 -3.65
N GLY A 96 -5.58 -4.11 -4.85
CA GLY A 96 -4.80 -5.33 -5.05
C GLY A 96 -3.30 -5.07 -4.97
N GLY A 97 -2.51 -6.03 -5.46
CA GLY A 97 -1.04 -5.93 -5.47
C GLY A 97 -0.50 -4.66 -6.12
N SER A 98 -1.12 -4.13 -7.19
CA SER A 98 -0.61 -2.91 -7.84
C SER A 98 -0.63 -1.67 -6.92
N SER A 99 -1.72 -1.47 -6.17
CA SER A 99 -1.82 -0.35 -5.23
C SER A 99 -0.89 -0.52 -4.04
N MET A 100 -0.81 -1.75 -3.50
CA MET A 100 0.06 -2.07 -2.36
C MET A 100 1.54 -2.00 -2.71
N ASP A 101 1.95 -2.53 -3.87
CA ASP A 101 3.33 -2.49 -4.33
C ASP A 101 3.80 -1.06 -4.60
N THR A 102 2.92 -0.23 -5.17
CA THR A 102 3.20 1.21 -5.33
C THR A 102 3.35 1.89 -3.98
N ALA A 103 2.43 1.65 -3.03
CA ALA A 103 2.48 2.21 -1.69
C ALA A 103 3.78 1.83 -0.94
N LYS A 104 4.21 0.57 -1.04
CA LYS A 104 5.48 0.08 -0.48
C LYS A 104 6.68 0.80 -1.05
N ALA A 105 6.77 0.88 -2.38
CA ALA A 105 7.86 1.58 -3.05
C ALA A 105 7.90 3.07 -2.67
N VAL A 106 6.75 3.75 -2.62
CA VAL A 106 6.65 5.13 -2.16
C VAL A 106 7.14 5.25 -0.71
N GLY A 107 6.61 4.44 0.21
CA GLY A 107 6.97 4.49 1.63
C GLY A 107 8.46 4.22 1.89
N ILE A 108 9.06 3.29 1.14
CA ILE A 108 10.50 3.01 1.20
C ILE A 108 11.31 4.21 0.70
N ILE A 109 10.98 4.79 -0.45
CA ILE A 109 11.76 5.88 -1.04
C ILE A 109 11.67 7.17 -0.20
N ILE A 110 10.52 7.43 0.42
CA ILE A 110 10.36 8.59 1.32
C ILE A 110 11.36 8.55 2.47
N THR A 111 11.62 7.36 3.01
CA THR A 111 12.51 7.15 4.17
C THR A 111 13.95 6.78 3.76
N ASN A 112 14.16 6.39 2.50
CA ASN A 112 15.44 6.01 1.92
C ASN A 112 15.63 6.72 0.56
N PRO A 113 15.88 8.04 0.53
CA PRO A 113 15.85 8.84 -0.69
C PRO A 113 16.95 8.52 -1.71
N ASP A 114 18.00 7.80 -1.31
CA ASP A 114 19.07 7.32 -2.19
C ASP A 114 18.55 6.36 -3.29
N PHE A 115 17.34 5.82 -3.11
CA PHE A 115 16.68 4.89 -4.03
C PHE A 115 15.61 5.55 -4.92
N ALA A 116 15.69 6.87 -5.13
CA ALA A 116 14.71 7.64 -5.91
C ALA A 116 14.58 7.22 -7.39
N ASP A 117 15.57 6.50 -7.94
CA ASP A 117 15.51 5.92 -9.29
C ASP A 117 14.62 4.68 -9.38
N VAL A 118 14.15 4.15 -8.25
CA VAL A 118 13.31 2.95 -8.08
C VAL A 118 14.00 1.64 -8.48
N ARG A 119 14.82 1.63 -9.54
CA ARG A 119 15.50 0.44 -10.06
C ARG A 119 16.50 -0.13 -9.07
N SER A 120 17.18 0.74 -8.32
CA SER A 120 18.12 0.36 -7.26
C SER A 120 17.49 -0.41 -6.09
N LEU A 121 16.15 -0.49 -6.01
CA LEU A 121 15.43 -1.30 -5.03
C LEU A 121 15.31 -2.78 -5.41
N GLU A 122 15.66 -3.14 -6.64
CA GLU A 122 15.54 -4.52 -7.10
C GLU A 122 16.39 -5.51 -6.28
N GLY A 123 15.81 -6.67 -6.00
CA GLY A 123 16.43 -7.71 -5.19
C GLY A 123 16.37 -7.36 -3.71
N VAL A 124 17.46 -7.60 -3.00
CA VAL A 124 17.57 -7.32 -1.55
C VAL A 124 18.34 -6.01 -1.37
N ALA A 125 17.65 -4.89 -1.62
CA ALA A 125 18.25 -3.57 -1.53
C ALA A 125 18.66 -3.26 -0.08
N PRO A 126 19.82 -2.60 0.14
CA PRO A 126 20.33 -2.30 1.47
C PRO A 126 19.71 -1.02 2.04
N THR A 127 18.38 -0.98 2.15
CA THR A 127 17.67 0.13 2.81
C THR A 127 18.04 0.19 4.29
N LYS A 128 18.07 1.40 4.84
CA LYS A 128 18.53 1.64 6.23
C LYS A 128 17.38 1.90 7.19
N ASN A 129 16.28 2.45 6.67
CA ASN A 129 15.13 2.87 7.45
C ASN A 129 13.89 2.04 7.07
N PRO A 130 13.03 1.67 8.04
CA PRO A 130 11.67 1.21 7.78
C PRO A 130 10.91 2.17 6.85
N CYS A 131 10.01 1.64 6.02
CA CYS A 131 9.13 2.47 5.21
C CYS A 131 8.25 3.39 6.08
N VAL A 132 7.67 4.42 5.45
CA VAL A 132 6.53 5.15 6.03
C VAL A 132 5.47 4.12 6.47
N PRO A 133 4.89 4.21 7.68
CA PRO A 133 3.92 3.23 8.15
C PRO A 133 2.77 2.97 7.15
N ILE A 134 2.54 1.71 6.80
CA ILE A 134 1.49 1.30 5.85
C ILE A 134 0.39 0.53 6.59
N LEU A 135 -0.85 0.97 6.36
CA LEU A 135 -2.09 0.29 6.71
C LEU A 135 -2.68 -0.30 5.42
N ALA A 136 -2.63 -1.63 5.28
CA ALA A 136 -3.00 -2.31 4.03
C ALA A 136 -4.45 -2.84 4.07
N VAL A 137 -5.23 -2.52 3.04
CA VAL A 137 -6.62 -2.92 2.86
C VAL A 137 -6.75 -3.65 1.51
N PRO A 138 -6.53 -4.99 1.47
CA PRO A 138 -6.65 -5.75 0.25
C PRO A 138 -8.10 -5.76 -0.26
N THR A 139 -8.27 -5.51 -1.56
CA THR A 139 -9.57 -5.59 -2.26
C THR A 139 -9.63 -6.76 -3.25
N THR A 140 -8.53 -7.51 -3.36
CA THR A 140 -8.48 -8.76 -4.14
C THR A 140 -8.02 -9.92 -3.28
N ALA A 141 -8.57 -11.11 -3.54
CA ALA A 141 -8.23 -12.34 -2.81
C ALA A 141 -7.15 -13.14 -3.57
N GLY A 142 -5.93 -12.59 -3.67
CA GLY A 142 -4.88 -13.25 -4.46
C GLY A 142 -3.44 -12.92 -4.08
N THR A 143 -3.03 -11.65 -4.15
CA THR A 143 -1.59 -11.32 -4.11
C THR A 143 -0.93 -11.45 -2.73
N ALA A 144 -1.71 -11.33 -1.65
CA ALA A 144 -1.21 -11.28 -0.27
C ALA A 144 -0.13 -10.18 -0.06
N ALA A 145 -0.18 -9.10 -0.84
CA ALA A 145 0.82 -8.03 -0.79
C ALA A 145 0.80 -7.29 0.56
N GLU A 146 -0.32 -7.37 1.27
CA GLU A 146 -0.53 -6.87 2.62
C GLU A 146 0.35 -7.54 3.68
N VAL A 147 0.86 -8.76 3.44
CA VAL A 147 1.66 -9.53 4.43
C VAL A 147 3.06 -9.94 3.93
N THR A 148 3.34 -9.78 2.64
CA THR A 148 4.66 -10.09 2.07
C THR A 148 5.65 -8.95 2.34
N ILE A 149 6.95 -9.26 2.19
CA ILE A 149 8.07 -8.30 2.21
C ILE A 149 8.53 -8.00 0.79
N ASN A 150 7.59 -8.03 -0.16
CA ASN A 150 7.85 -7.96 -1.58
C ASN A 150 6.96 -6.91 -2.22
N TYR A 151 7.48 -6.28 -3.26
CA TYR A 151 6.71 -5.48 -4.21
C TYR A 151 7.32 -5.56 -5.61
N VAL A 152 6.49 -5.45 -6.64
CA VAL A 152 6.89 -5.65 -8.04
C VAL A 152 6.60 -4.40 -8.86
N ILE A 153 7.65 -3.78 -9.39
CA ILE A 153 7.56 -2.57 -10.22
C ILE A 153 8.00 -2.88 -11.66
N THR A 154 7.29 -2.35 -12.64
CA THR A 154 7.60 -2.46 -14.06
C THR A 154 8.61 -1.38 -14.46
N ASP A 155 9.74 -1.81 -15.01
CA ASP A 155 10.69 -0.97 -15.73
C ASP A 155 10.31 -0.97 -17.22
N GLU A 156 9.57 0.06 -17.65
CA GLU A 156 9.09 0.20 -19.02
C GLU A 156 10.25 0.38 -20.02
N GLU A 157 11.33 1.05 -19.61
CA GLU A 157 12.51 1.27 -20.46
C GLU A 157 13.22 -0.04 -20.80
N LYS A 158 13.30 -0.95 -19.82
CA LYS A 158 13.93 -2.28 -19.98
C LYS A 158 12.93 -3.40 -20.28
N ASN A 159 11.64 -3.06 -20.45
CA ASN A 159 10.53 -4.00 -20.69
C ASN A 159 10.55 -5.23 -19.76
N ARG A 160 10.69 -4.98 -18.45
CA ARG A 160 10.80 -6.06 -17.45
C ARG A 160 10.15 -5.67 -16.13
N LYS A 161 9.85 -6.67 -15.31
CA LYS A 161 9.40 -6.48 -13.92
C LYS A 161 10.58 -6.66 -12.97
N MET A 162 10.64 -5.81 -11.97
CA MET A 162 11.63 -5.80 -10.89
C MET A 162 10.97 -6.27 -9.62
N VAL A 163 11.45 -7.35 -9.04
CA VAL A 163 11.01 -7.80 -7.71
C VAL A 163 11.92 -7.18 -6.68
N CYS A 164 11.35 -6.42 -5.77
CA CYS A 164 12.03 -5.84 -4.63
C CYS A 164 11.67 -6.66 -3.39
N VAL A 165 12.64 -6.92 -2.52
CA VAL A 165 12.49 -7.76 -1.32
C VAL A 165 13.10 -7.05 -0.12
N ASP A 166 12.26 -6.55 0.78
CA ASP A 166 12.73 -5.73 1.89
C ASP A 166 11.87 -5.91 3.15
N THR A 167 12.51 -6.29 4.27
CA THR A 167 11.79 -6.40 5.55
C THR A 167 11.28 -5.06 6.07
N HIS A 168 11.82 -3.95 5.56
CA HIS A 168 11.36 -2.60 5.87
C HIS A 168 10.05 -2.22 5.18
N ASP A 169 9.55 -3.01 4.20
CA ASP A 169 8.31 -2.71 3.45
C ASP A 169 7.04 -3.34 4.02
N ILE A 170 7.17 -4.18 5.06
CA ILE A 170 6.05 -4.89 5.65
C ILE A 170 4.99 -3.90 6.18
N PRO A 171 3.71 -4.01 5.75
CA PRO A 171 2.66 -3.21 6.34
C PRO A 171 2.53 -3.49 7.84
N ILE A 172 2.42 -2.42 8.63
CA ILE A 172 2.35 -2.54 10.09
C ILE A 172 1.00 -3.10 10.54
N VAL A 173 -0.04 -2.88 9.74
CA VAL A 173 -1.39 -3.41 9.93
C VAL A 173 -1.98 -3.87 8.60
N ALA A 174 -2.67 -5.01 8.60
CA ALA A 174 -3.48 -5.48 7.48
C ALA A 174 -4.96 -5.65 7.89
N PHE A 175 -5.89 -5.22 7.04
CA PHE A 175 -7.34 -5.32 7.26
C PHE A 175 -7.98 -6.24 6.21
N ILE A 176 -8.02 -7.54 6.49
CA ILE A 176 -8.52 -8.57 5.57
C ILE A 176 -10.05 -8.63 5.71
N ASP A 177 -10.72 -7.76 4.96
CA ASP A 177 -12.18 -7.58 5.01
C ASP A 177 -12.85 -8.08 3.70
N PRO A 178 -13.67 -9.14 3.76
CA PRO A 178 -14.39 -9.65 2.58
C PRO A 178 -15.36 -8.62 1.98
N ASP A 179 -15.82 -7.63 2.75
CA ASP A 179 -16.68 -6.57 2.23
C ASP A 179 -15.95 -5.65 1.26
N MET A 180 -14.62 -5.59 1.34
CA MET A 180 -13.74 -4.86 0.41
C MET A 180 -13.46 -5.65 -0.89
N MET A 181 -13.81 -6.93 -0.91
CA MET A 181 -13.57 -7.86 -2.02
C MET A 181 -14.85 -8.25 -2.78
N SER A 182 -16.02 -8.04 -2.17
CA SER A 182 -17.31 -8.55 -2.63
C SER A 182 -17.79 -8.04 -3.99
N THR A 183 -17.27 -6.89 -4.44
CA THR A 183 -17.63 -6.28 -5.73
C THR A 183 -16.72 -6.68 -6.88
N MET A 184 -15.74 -7.56 -6.65
CA MET A 184 -14.85 -8.04 -7.71
C MET A 184 -15.65 -8.73 -8.82
N PRO A 185 -15.36 -8.43 -10.11
CA PRO A 185 -15.93 -9.17 -11.22
C PRO A 185 -15.54 -10.65 -11.14
N LYS A 186 -16.45 -11.54 -11.53
CA LYS A 186 -16.22 -13.00 -11.55
C LYS A 186 -14.92 -13.42 -12.25
N GLY A 187 -14.52 -12.71 -13.30
CA GLY A 187 -13.27 -13.00 -14.02
C GLY A 187 -12.00 -12.65 -13.23
N LEU A 188 -12.08 -11.74 -12.27
CA LEU A 188 -10.96 -11.35 -11.40
C LEU A 188 -10.86 -12.24 -10.15
N THR A 189 -11.97 -12.85 -9.73
CA THR A 189 -12.01 -13.76 -8.58
C THR A 189 -11.54 -15.18 -8.90
N ALA A 190 -11.52 -15.56 -10.18
CA ALA A 190 -11.34 -16.95 -10.65
C ALA A 190 -9.88 -17.38 -10.80
#